data_AF-A0A944NX13-F1
#
_entry.id   AF-A0A944NX13-F1
#
_cell.length_a   1.000
_cell.length_b   1.000
_cell.length_c   1.000
_cell.angle_alpha   90.00
_cell.angle_beta   90.00
_cell.angle_gamma   90.00
#
_symmetry.space_group_name_H-M   'P 1'
#
loop_
_entity.id
_entity.type
_entity.pdbx_description
1 polymer ?
#
loop_
_entity_poly.entity_id
_entity_poly.type
_entity_poly.pdbx_seq_one_letter_code
_entity_poly.pdbx_strand_id
1 'polypeptide(L)'
;MTVTKNTTEETTTGVTPALSALAVAAPLGVKVSFEFFPPRTENMERSLWSCVGRLAPLEPAFFSVTYGAGGSTRRRTHDTVLRIRRETALQVAAHLTCVEATRDEINAIAERYWDAGIRHIVALRGDAPDATEAYQAHPGGYAYAADLVAGLKRVGDFEISVAAYPEVHPEAANA
;
A
#
# COMPACT_ATOMS: atom_id res chain seq x y z
N MET A 1 38.99 15.91 27.83
CA MET A 1 40.23 16.54 27.34
C MET A 1 41.36 15.86 28.10
N THR A 2 42.14 14.92 27.57
CA THR A 2 42.43 14.46 26.21
C THR A 2 42.77 12.97 26.32
N VAL A 3 42.16 12.12 25.49
CA VAL A 3 42.54 10.70 25.36
C VAL A 3 43.45 10.59 24.14
N THR A 4 44.68 10.15 24.38
CA THR A 4 45.73 9.96 23.37
C THR A 4 45.47 8.66 22.60
N LYS A 5 45.38 8.76 21.26
CA LYS A 5 45.26 7.63 20.33
C LYS A 5 46.62 6.93 20.16
N ASN A 6 46.63 5.60 20.15
CA ASN A 6 47.66 4.82 19.46
C ASN A 6 47.00 3.85 18.47
N THR A 7 47.25 4.17 17.20
CA THR A 7 47.60 3.32 16.05
C THR A 7 47.17 1.85 16.01
N THR A 8 46.40 1.49 14.98
CA THR A 8 46.83 0.54 13.93
C THR A 8 45.87 0.64 12.73
N GLU A 9 46.43 0.89 11.55
CA GLU A 9 45.76 0.64 10.27
C GLU A 9 45.70 -0.87 10.05
N GLU A 10 44.48 -1.41 9.95
CA GLU A 10 44.25 -2.78 9.52
C GLU A 10 43.43 -2.75 8.23
N THR A 11 44.15 -2.97 7.12
CA THR A 11 43.60 -3.17 5.78
C THR A 11 42.78 -4.46 5.78
N THR A 12 41.51 -4.38 6.12
CA THR A 12 40.58 -5.51 6.00
C THR A 12 40.00 -5.52 4.59
N THR A 13 40.50 -6.47 3.80
CA THR A 13 39.92 -6.92 2.55
C THR A 13 38.41 -7.17 2.72
N GLY A 14 37.62 -6.54 1.85
CA GLY A 14 36.17 -6.62 1.86
C GLY A 14 35.68 -8.05 1.64
N VAL A 15 35.20 -8.68 2.72
CA VAL A 15 34.28 -9.80 2.63
C VAL A 15 32.89 -9.22 2.70
N THR A 16 32.22 -9.10 1.55
CA THR A 16 30.77 -8.89 1.52
C THR A 16 30.14 -10.10 2.22
N PRO A 17 29.39 -9.94 3.32
CA PRO A 17 28.67 -11.08 3.86
C PRO A 17 27.64 -11.47 2.80
N ALA A 18 27.81 -12.66 2.22
CA ALA A 18 26.75 -13.29 1.45
C ALA A 18 25.54 -13.36 2.39
N LEU A 19 24.43 -12.73 2.00
CA LEU A 19 23.14 -12.96 2.65
C LEU A 19 22.93 -14.47 2.56
N SER A 20 23.09 -15.19 3.67
CA SER A 20 22.65 -16.57 3.70
C SER A 20 21.16 -16.49 3.42
N ALA A 21 20.74 -17.15 2.35
CA ALA A 21 19.33 -17.31 2.06
C ALA A 21 18.75 -17.98 3.31
N LEU A 22 18.01 -17.20 4.11
CA LEU A 22 17.16 -17.79 5.14
C LEU A 22 16.32 -18.81 4.38
N ALA A 23 16.50 -20.09 4.69
CA ALA A 23 15.69 -21.13 4.10
C ALA A 23 14.24 -20.74 4.39
N VAL A 24 13.52 -20.32 3.34
CA VAL A 24 12.09 -20.08 3.43
C VAL A 24 11.51 -21.45 3.72
N ALA A 25 11.05 -21.65 4.96
CA ALA A 25 10.39 -22.89 5.35
C ALA A 25 9.26 -23.18 4.36
N ALA A 26 9.09 -24.46 4.00
CA ALA A 26 8.04 -24.90 3.08
C ALA A 26 6.68 -24.25 3.45
N PRO A 27 5.85 -23.88 2.45
CA PRO A 27 4.66 -23.09 2.69
C PRO A 27 3.75 -23.79 3.70
N LEU A 28 3.47 -23.15 4.83
CA LEU A 28 2.60 -23.64 5.90
C LEU A 28 1.12 -23.75 5.50
N GLY A 29 0.79 -23.67 4.20
CA GLY A 29 -0.58 -23.51 3.69
C GLY A 29 -1.21 -22.15 4.00
N VAL A 30 -0.45 -21.23 4.61
CA VAL A 30 -0.91 -19.89 5.00
C VAL A 30 -0.56 -18.90 3.88
N LYS A 31 -1.57 -18.14 3.41
CA LYS A 31 -1.35 -17.01 2.51
C LYS A 31 -1.05 -15.76 3.33
N VAL A 32 -0.03 -15.02 2.92
CA VAL A 32 0.35 -13.73 3.53
C VAL A 32 0.29 -12.62 2.48
N SER A 33 -0.02 -11.41 2.93
CA SER A 33 0.07 -10.18 2.14
C SER A 33 0.70 -9.10 3.03
N PHE A 34 1.34 -8.11 2.41
CA PHE A 34 1.99 -7.02 3.15
C PHE A 34 1.48 -5.66 2.68
N GLU A 35 1.27 -4.75 3.62
CA GLU A 35 0.78 -3.40 3.36
C GLU A 35 1.90 -2.37 3.57
N PHE A 36 2.01 -1.42 2.64
CA PHE A 36 2.95 -0.32 2.72
C PHE A 36 2.27 1.04 2.64
N PHE A 37 2.85 2.02 3.32
CA PHE A 37 2.53 3.41 3.10
C PHE A 37 3.36 3.99 1.95
N PRO A 38 2.79 4.85 1.10
CA PRO A 38 3.54 5.48 0.03
C PRO A 38 4.66 6.37 0.62
N PRO A 39 5.92 6.21 0.17
CA PRO A 39 7.07 6.90 0.74
C PRO A 39 6.97 8.42 0.52
N ARG A 40 7.30 9.20 1.55
CA ARG A 40 7.27 10.68 1.49
C ARG A 40 8.62 11.31 1.18
N THR A 41 9.70 10.52 1.29
CA THR A 41 11.08 10.94 1.08
C THR A 41 11.86 9.84 0.36
N GLU A 42 12.97 10.20 -0.27
CA GLU A 42 13.87 9.24 -0.93
C GLU A 42 14.41 8.18 0.04
N ASN A 43 14.66 8.55 1.30
CA ASN A 43 15.10 7.60 2.32
C ASN A 43 14.02 6.54 2.57
N MET A 44 12.75 6.96 2.71
CA MET A 44 11.63 6.03 2.85
C MET A 44 11.43 5.17 1.61
N GLU A 45 11.68 5.73 0.43
CA GLU A 45 11.60 4.97 -0.83
C GLU A 45 12.68 3.87 -0.87
N ARG A 46 13.93 4.17 -0.51
CA ARG A 46 14.98 3.14 -0.40
C ARG A 46 14.63 2.07 0.63
N SER A 47 14.05 2.46 1.76
CA SER A 47 13.56 1.51 2.77
C SER A 47 12.44 0.63 2.23
N LEU A 48 11.46 1.19 1.52
CA LEU A 48 10.38 0.45 0.86
C LEU A 48 10.96 -0.63 -0.07
N TRP A 49 11.89 -0.26 -0.96
CA TRP A 49 12.49 -1.20 -1.91
C TRP A 49 13.33 -2.29 -1.24
N SER A 50 14.05 -1.94 -0.18
CA SER A 50 14.75 -2.92 0.64
C SER A 50 13.77 -3.93 1.27
N CYS A 51 12.65 -3.45 1.82
CA CYS A 51 11.61 -4.32 2.38
C CYS A 51 10.96 -5.21 1.30
N VAL A 52 10.60 -4.65 0.14
CA VAL A 52 10.04 -5.42 -0.98
C VAL A 52 11.00 -6.54 -1.40
N GLY A 53 12.30 -6.24 -1.58
CA GLY A 53 13.30 -7.24 -1.96
C GLY A 53 13.47 -8.34 -0.90
N ARG A 54 13.33 -8.02 0.39
CA ARG A 54 13.42 -9.00 1.49
C ARG A 54 12.17 -9.85 1.66
N LEU A 55 10.99 -9.32 1.33
CA LEU A 55 9.70 -9.99 1.51
C LEU A 55 9.26 -10.76 0.26
N ALA A 56 9.72 -10.38 -0.93
CA ALA A 56 9.39 -11.05 -2.19
C ALA A 56 9.67 -12.58 -2.20
N PRO A 57 10.77 -13.09 -1.60
CA PRO A 57 11.03 -14.53 -1.53
C PRO A 57 10.01 -15.33 -0.69
N LEU A 58 9.15 -14.66 0.08
CA LEU A 58 8.06 -15.31 0.83
C LEU A 58 6.82 -15.59 -0.04
N GLU A 59 6.87 -15.22 -1.34
CA GLU A 59 5.78 -15.40 -2.30
C GLU A 59 4.41 -14.92 -1.77
N PRO A 60 4.30 -13.66 -1.29
CA PRO A 60 3.05 -13.15 -0.78
C PRO A 60 1.97 -13.14 -1.87
N ALA A 61 0.72 -13.34 -1.45
CA ALA A 61 -0.44 -13.29 -2.34
C ALA A 61 -0.52 -11.95 -3.09
N PHE A 62 -0.26 -10.85 -2.38
CA PHE A 62 -0.10 -9.51 -2.96
C PHE A 62 0.59 -8.56 -1.96
N PHE A 63 1.04 -7.42 -2.48
CA PHE A 63 1.38 -6.23 -1.70
C PHE A 63 0.29 -5.18 -1.86
N SER A 64 -0.14 -4.52 -0.78
CA SER A 64 -1.03 -3.36 -0.87
C SER A 64 -0.28 -2.05 -0.60
N VAL A 65 -0.72 -0.97 -1.25
CA VAL A 65 -0.22 0.38 -0.95
C VAL A 65 -1.39 1.25 -0.49
N THR A 66 -1.24 1.86 0.68
CA THR A 66 -2.29 2.66 1.29
C THR A 66 -2.59 3.95 0.52
N TYR A 67 -3.79 4.47 0.77
CA TYR A 67 -4.29 5.72 0.22
C TYR A 67 -4.64 6.64 1.38
N GLY A 68 -3.92 7.75 1.49
CA GLY A 68 -4.03 8.68 2.61
C GLY A 68 -5.39 9.35 2.68
N ALA A 69 -5.79 9.71 3.90
CA ALA A 69 -6.97 10.54 4.17
C ALA A 69 -6.93 11.83 3.32
N GLY A 70 -8.11 12.22 2.81
CA GLY A 70 -8.26 13.39 1.92
C GLY A 70 -7.57 13.28 0.56
N GLY A 71 -7.13 12.10 0.12
CA GLY A 71 -6.41 11.95 -1.16
C GLY A 71 -5.04 12.65 -1.19
N SER A 72 -4.53 13.11 -0.05
CA SER A 72 -3.25 13.82 0.10
C SER A 72 -2.03 13.03 -0.37
N THR A 73 -2.16 11.71 -0.49
CA THR A 73 -1.11 10.82 -1.02
C THR A 73 -1.46 10.23 -2.40
N ARG A 74 -2.57 10.61 -3.05
CA ARG A 74 -3.08 10.00 -4.29
C ARG A 74 -1.98 9.77 -5.33
N ARG A 75 -1.19 10.83 -5.61
CA ARG A 75 -0.06 10.76 -6.55
C ARG A 75 0.99 9.74 -6.10
N ARG A 76 1.43 9.81 -4.84
CA ARG A 76 2.47 8.91 -4.30
C ARG A 76 2.01 7.45 -4.25
N THR A 77 0.75 7.19 -3.89
CA THR A 77 0.14 5.86 -3.94
C THR A 77 0.18 5.32 -5.37
N HIS A 78 -0.28 6.11 -6.34
CA HIS A 78 -0.26 5.73 -7.75
C HIS A 78 1.16 5.44 -8.25
N ASP A 79 2.10 6.35 -8.02
CA ASP A 79 3.50 6.20 -8.43
C ASP A 79 4.12 4.92 -7.84
N THR A 80 3.85 4.62 -6.56
CA THR A 80 4.36 3.44 -5.87
C THR A 80 3.77 2.15 -6.44
N VAL A 81 2.44 2.08 -6.59
CA VAL A 81 1.74 0.89 -7.13
C VAL A 81 2.22 0.59 -8.56
N LEU A 82 2.27 1.61 -9.41
CA LEU A 82 2.73 1.45 -10.79
C LEU A 82 4.19 1.04 -10.86
N ARG A 83 5.04 1.58 -9.99
CA ARG A 83 6.46 1.23 -9.95
C ARG A 83 6.67 -0.22 -9.52
N ILE A 84 6.00 -0.68 -8.45
CA ILE A 84 6.02 -2.09 -8.05
C ILE A 84 5.55 -2.99 -9.19
N ARG A 85 4.44 -2.63 -9.86
CA ARG A 85 3.91 -3.40 -11.00
C ARG A 85 4.87 -3.49 -12.19
N ARG A 86 5.61 -2.41 -12.49
CA ARG A 86 6.55 -2.35 -13.62
C ARG A 86 7.88 -3.04 -13.32
N GLU A 87 8.40 -2.89 -12.11
CA GLU A 87 9.75 -3.34 -11.74
C GLU A 87 9.77 -4.76 -11.15
N THR A 88 8.60 -5.34 -10.83
CA THR A 88 8.51 -6.66 -10.20
C THR A 88 7.40 -7.51 -10.82
N ALA A 89 7.51 -8.83 -10.66
CA ALA A 89 6.44 -9.77 -11.03
C ALA A 89 5.35 -9.89 -9.94
N LEU A 90 5.43 -9.11 -8.87
CA LEU A 90 4.56 -9.21 -7.70
C LEU A 90 3.15 -8.73 -8.04
N GLN A 91 2.15 -9.40 -7.45
CA GLN A 91 0.79 -8.89 -7.43
C GLN A 91 0.72 -7.68 -6.49
N VAL A 92 0.06 -6.62 -6.94
CA VAL A 92 -0.09 -5.39 -6.17
C VAL A 92 -1.54 -4.92 -6.17
N ALA A 93 -2.01 -4.53 -5.00
CA ALA A 93 -3.32 -3.94 -4.77
C ALA A 93 -3.19 -2.45 -4.45
N ALA A 94 -4.04 -1.63 -5.05
CA ALA A 94 -4.12 -0.20 -4.70
C ALA A 94 -5.26 0.01 -3.72
N HIS A 95 -5.00 0.73 -2.62
CA HIS A 95 -6.10 1.29 -1.83
C HIS A 95 -6.75 2.42 -2.62
N LEU A 96 -8.08 2.51 -2.52
CA LEU A 96 -8.85 3.59 -3.12
C LEU A 96 -10.01 3.95 -2.19
N THR A 97 -10.18 5.25 -1.93
CA THR A 97 -11.17 5.76 -0.98
C THR A 97 -12.25 6.61 -1.66
N CYS A 98 -13.34 6.87 -0.94
CA CYS A 98 -14.44 7.72 -1.36
C CYS A 98 -14.22 9.22 -1.03
N VAL A 99 -13.16 9.54 -0.28
CA VAL A 99 -12.95 10.85 0.36
C VAL A 99 -12.61 11.92 -0.68
N GLU A 100 -13.24 13.09 -0.56
CA GLU A 100 -12.91 14.33 -1.30
C GLU A 100 -12.79 14.17 -2.83
N ALA A 101 -13.58 13.27 -3.42
CA ALA A 101 -13.60 13.09 -4.88
C ALA A 101 -15.01 12.76 -5.37
N THR A 102 -15.32 13.27 -6.56
CA THR A 102 -16.51 12.86 -7.31
C THR A 102 -16.40 11.42 -7.79
N ARG A 103 -17.53 10.79 -8.10
CA ARG A 103 -17.55 9.45 -8.70
C ARG A 103 -16.73 9.38 -9.98
N ASP A 104 -16.80 10.42 -10.81
CA ASP A 104 -16.08 10.48 -12.10
C ASP A 104 -14.56 10.52 -11.89
N GLU A 105 -14.08 11.30 -10.92
CA GLU A 105 -12.65 11.34 -10.59
C GLU A 105 -12.14 10.00 -10.05
N ILE A 106 -12.94 9.31 -9.23
CA ILE A 106 -12.61 7.98 -8.70
C ILE A 106 -12.63 6.94 -9.81
N ASN A 107 -13.65 6.94 -10.66
CA ASN A 107 -13.76 6.02 -11.79
C ASN A 107 -12.58 6.22 -12.76
N ALA A 108 -12.18 7.47 -13.03
CA ALA A 108 -11.00 7.76 -13.86
C ALA A 108 -9.68 7.24 -13.23
N ILE A 109 -9.57 7.17 -11.90
CA ILE A 109 -8.41 6.51 -11.25
C ILE A 109 -8.46 5.01 -11.50
N ALA A 110 -9.64 4.40 -11.31
CA ALA A 110 -9.84 2.98 -11.51
C ALA A 110 -9.55 2.58 -12.97
N GLU A 111 -10.00 3.36 -13.95
CA GLU A 111 -9.69 3.18 -15.37
C GLU A 111 -8.17 3.20 -15.60
N ARG A 112 -7.45 4.19 -15.06
CA ARG A 112 -5.98 4.23 -15.17
C ARG A 112 -5.30 3.02 -14.52
N TYR A 113 -5.80 2.54 -13.39
CA TYR A 113 -5.30 1.31 -12.78
C TYR A 113 -5.57 0.09 -13.67
N TRP A 114 -6.76 0.01 -14.25
CA TRP A 114 -7.11 -1.04 -15.19
C TRP A 114 -6.19 -1.04 -16.42
N ASP A 115 -5.97 0.12 -17.03
CA ASP A 115 -5.10 0.25 -18.19
C ASP A 115 -3.64 -0.08 -17.87
N ALA A 116 -3.19 0.23 -16.65
CA ALA A 116 -1.85 -0.10 -16.17
C ALA A 116 -1.67 -1.55 -15.70
N GLY A 117 -2.70 -2.41 -15.85
CA GLY A 117 -2.61 -3.82 -15.49
C GLY A 117 -2.74 -4.11 -13.99
N ILE A 118 -3.24 -3.15 -13.20
CA ILE A 118 -3.62 -3.36 -11.79
C ILE A 118 -5.01 -3.96 -11.77
N ARG A 119 -5.18 -5.10 -11.11
CA ARG A 119 -6.43 -5.87 -11.11
C ARG A 119 -7.03 -6.05 -9.72
N HIS A 120 -6.33 -5.63 -8.67
CA HIS A 120 -6.77 -5.75 -7.28
C HIS A 120 -6.89 -4.36 -6.65
N ILE A 121 -8.05 -4.05 -6.08
CA ILE A 121 -8.32 -2.82 -5.34
C ILE A 121 -8.75 -3.14 -3.92
N VAL A 122 -8.19 -2.43 -2.94
CA VAL A 122 -8.73 -2.38 -1.57
C VAL A 122 -9.66 -1.17 -1.49
N ALA A 123 -10.97 -1.42 -1.59
CA ALA A 123 -12.00 -0.39 -1.65
C ALA A 123 -12.45 0.01 -0.24
N LEU A 124 -12.30 1.28 0.09
CA LEU A 124 -12.55 1.81 1.42
C LEU A 124 -13.45 3.05 1.34
N ARG A 125 -14.20 3.34 2.40
CA ARG A 125 -14.81 4.67 2.54
C ARG A 125 -13.71 5.72 2.70
N GLY A 126 -12.75 5.40 3.57
CA GLY A 126 -11.68 6.28 4.01
C GLY A 126 -12.06 7.07 5.25
N ASP A 127 -11.07 7.76 5.80
CA ASP A 127 -11.19 8.60 6.99
C ASP A 127 -11.63 10.02 6.60
N ALA A 128 -12.26 10.72 7.54
CA ALA A 128 -12.49 12.15 7.40
C ALA A 128 -11.15 12.89 7.21
N PRO A 129 -11.09 13.96 6.39
CA PRO A 129 -9.85 14.74 6.20
C PRO A 129 -9.31 15.30 7.52
N ASP A 130 -10.20 15.73 8.41
CA ASP A 130 -9.91 16.05 9.81
C ASP A 130 -10.40 14.91 10.71
N ALA A 131 -9.50 14.34 11.49
CA ALA A 131 -9.81 13.23 12.39
C ALA A 131 -10.77 13.61 13.54
N THR A 132 -11.03 14.90 13.75
CA THR A 132 -11.97 15.41 14.75
C THR A 132 -13.39 15.56 14.22
N GLU A 133 -13.60 15.45 12.90
CA GLU A 133 -14.90 15.59 12.25
C GLU A 133 -15.47 14.24 11.81
N ALA A 134 -16.79 14.16 11.73
CA ALA A 134 -17.46 13.01 11.13
C ALA A 134 -17.25 13.00 9.61
N TYR A 135 -17.08 11.80 9.02
CA TYR A 135 -16.97 11.67 7.58
C TYR A 135 -18.21 12.25 6.88
N GLN A 136 -17.96 13.07 5.85
CA GLN A 136 -18.98 13.53 4.92
C GLN A 136 -18.57 13.16 3.50
N ALA A 137 -19.51 12.58 2.75
CA ALA A 137 -19.31 12.28 1.35
C ALA A 137 -19.16 13.59 0.54
N HIS A 138 -18.23 13.61 -0.41
CA HIS A 138 -18.13 14.70 -1.36
C HIS A 138 -19.45 14.83 -2.14
N PRO A 139 -19.95 16.05 -2.47
CA PRO A 139 -21.09 16.21 -3.36
C PRO A 139 -20.88 15.48 -4.69
N GLY A 140 -21.74 14.52 -5.03
CA GLY A 140 -21.57 13.68 -6.23
C GLY A 140 -20.48 12.61 -6.11
N GLY A 141 -19.96 12.34 -4.91
CA GLY A 141 -19.04 11.25 -4.59
C GLY A 141 -19.74 9.92 -4.27
N TYR A 142 -18.96 8.92 -3.91
CA TYR A 142 -19.46 7.71 -3.27
C TYR A 142 -19.63 7.97 -1.77
N ALA A 143 -20.73 7.50 -1.16
CA ALA A 143 -20.98 7.74 0.26
C ALA A 143 -20.41 6.63 1.14
N TYR A 144 -20.47 5.39 0.64
CA TYR A 144 -19.99 4.21 1.35
C TYR A 144 -19.02 3.39 0.50
N ALA A 145 -18.19 2.58 1.17
CA ALA A 145 -17.32 1.63 0.49
C ALA A 145 -18.12 0.68 -0.43
N ALA A 146 -19.33 0.28 -0.05
CA ALA A 146 -20.20 -0.55 -0.88
C ALA A 146 -20.59 0.13 -2.20
N ASP A 147 -20.85 1.45 -2.20
CA ASP A 147 -21.14 2.20 -3.43
C ASP A 147 -19.91 2.25 -4.33
N LEU A 148 -18.73 2.43 -3.73
CA LEU A 148 -17.45 2.38 -4.43
C LEU A 148 -17.23 1.01 -5.07
N VAL A 149 -17.47 -0.09 -4.35
CA VAL A 149 -17.37 -1.46 -4.91
C VAL A 149 -18.27 -1.60 -6.15
N ALA A 150 -19.53 -1.17 -6.05
CA ALA A 150 -20.46 -1.21 -7.18
C ALA A 150 -19.96 -0.33 -8.35
N GLY A 151 -19.36 0.82 -8.05
CA GLY A 151 -18.69 1.69 -9.03
C GLY A 151 -17.55 1.00 -9.76
N LEU A 152 -16.61 0.42 -9.01
CA LEU A 152 -15.43 -0.24 -9.55
C LEU A 152 -15.78 -1.43 -10.44
N LYS A 153 -16.79 -2.21 -10.07
CA LYS A 153 -17.28 -3.33 -10.90
C LYS A 153 -17.89 -2.91 -12.24
N ARG A 154 -18.28 -1.64 -12.41
CA ARG A 154 -18.69 -1.09 -13.73
C ARG A 154 -17.50 -0.67 -14.59
N VAL A 155 -16.37 -0.34 -13.96
CA VAL A 155 -15.14 0.08 -14.66
C VAL A 155 -14.38 -1.14 -15.19
N GLY A 156 -14.24 -2.18 -14.35
CA GLY A 156 -13.53 -3.39 -14.73
C GLY A 156 -13.81 -4.54 -13.76
N ASP A 157 -13.47 -5.76 -14.17
CA ASP A 157 -13.59 -6.93 -13.31
C ASP A 157 -12.44 -7.02 -12.31
N PHE A 158 -12.39 -6.07 -11.38
CA PHE A 158 -11.40 -6.03 -10.32
C PHE A 158 -11.62 -7.15 -9.31
N GLU A 159 -10.55 -7.75 -8.81
CA GLU A 159 -10.53 -8.33 -7.47
C GLU A 159 -10.68 -7.18 -6.46
N ILE A 160 -11.60 -7.31 -5.51
CA ILE A 160 -11.91 -6.26 -4.56
C ILE A 160 -11.84 -6.81 -3.13
N SER A 161 -10.98 -6.19 -2.32
CA SER A 161 -10.97 -6.37 -0.87
C SER A 161 -11.66 -5.16 -0.21
N VAL A 162 -12.31 -5.40 0.93
CA VAL A 162 -12.95 -4.37 1.76
C VAL A 162 -12.49 -4.51 3.20
N ALA A 163 -12.59 -3.44 3.99
CA ALA A 163 -12.31 -3.50 5.42
C ALA A 163 -13.44 -4.23 6.18
N ALA A 164 -13.06 -4.91 7.25
CA ALA A 164 -13.96 -5.50 8.24
C ALA A 164 -13.52 -5.06 9.63
N TYR A 165 -14.48 -4.90 10.53
CA TYR A 165 -14.27 -4.37 11.88
C TYR A 165 -14.79 -5.39 12.90
N PRO A 166 -13.95 -6.29 13.43
CA PRO A 166 -14.37 -7.31 14.40
C PRO A 166 -14.98 -6.72 15.68
N GLU A 167 -14.55 -5.51 16.04
CA GLU A 167 -15.01 -4.77 17.23
C GLU A 167 -16.03 -3.67 16.89
N VAL A 168 -16.69 -3.78 15.71
CA VAL A 168 -17.63 -2.80 15.17
C VAL A 168 -16.93 -1.49 14.74
N HIS A 169 -17.39 -0.87 13.65
CA HIS A 169 -16.86 0.42 13.23
C HIS A 169 -17.25 1.51 14.24
N PRO A 170 -16.36 2.44 14.65
CA PRO A 170 -16.68 3.47 15.66
C PRO A 170 -17.88 4.36 15.32
N GLU A 171 -18.13 4.58 14.03
CA GLU A 171 -19.28 5.36 13.54
C GLU A 171 -20.53 4.51 13.18
N ALA A 172 -20.50 3.19 13.39
CA ALA A 172 -21.68 2.36 13.15
C ALA A 172 -22.71 2.57 14.26
N ALA A 173 -24.00 2.60 13.89
CA ALA A 173 -25.08 2.76 14.86
C ALA A 173 -25.27 1.52 15.76
N ASN A 174 -24.82 0.35 15.31
CA ASN A 174 -24.91 -0.93 16.00
C ASN A 174 -23.97 -1.97 15.36
N ALA A 175 -23.84 -3.12 16.03
CA ALA A 175 -23.12 -4.31 15.59
C ALA A 175 -23.93 -5.14 14.59
#